data_AF-A0A7T5EL82-F1
#
_entry.id   AF-A0A7T5EL82-F1
#
_cell.length_a   1.000
_cell.length_b   1.000
_cell.length_c   1.000
_cell.angle_alpha   90.00
_cell.angle_beta   90.00
_cell.angle_gamma   90.00
#
_symmetry.space_group_name_H-M   'P 1'
#
loop_
_entity.id
_entity.type
_entity.pdbx_description
1 polymer ?
#
loop_
_entity_poly.entity_id
_entity_poly.type
_entity_poly.pdbx_seq_one_letter_code
_entity_poly.pdbx_strand_id
1 'polypeptide(L)'
;MPSKIVERYKRILGGTQKRFSPYEFEDMQYRKQKVQLVIRYAIEQVKMWTPEQARELLSMQDVKELKLHLIREYVEPPIEAKPQDVYYLVDYAYPYLPKPTEEQKILWVYQEVLQGIRRHFPPLYFQSVKGEERAKVCFQYMCRELMKVDDLRDLPKIFGKTERAYALLRKYKLKILVDTLYFSPFDMITDMYPELAVPSLWEDR
;
A
#
# COMPACT_ATOMS: atom_id res chain seq x y z
N MET A 1 -32.65 -5.01 -2.26
CA MET A 1 -32.22 -5.73 -3.46
C MET A 1 -31.72 -4.72 -4.52
N PRO A 2 -30.71 -5.08 -5.32
CA PRO A 2 -29.78 -4.20 -6.04
C PRO A 2 -30.34 -2.94 -6.72
N SER A 3 -31.58 -2.97 -7.23
CA SER A 3 -32.22 -1.82 -7.87
C SER A 3 -32.45 -0.63 -6.93
N LYS A 4 -32.86 -0.89 -5.67
CA LYS A 4 -33.24 0.18 -4.73
C LYS A 4 -32.07 1.08 -4.32
N ILE A 5 -30.85 0.54 -4.25
CA ILE A 5 -29.67 1.35 -3.88
C ILE A 5 -29.25 2.26 -5.04
N VAL A 6 -29.31 1.75 -6.28
CA VAL A 6 -29.01 2.54 -7.47
C VAL A 6 -30.03 3.66 -7.66
N GLU A 7 -31.33 3.41 -7.48
CA GLU A 7 -32.36 4.46 -7.53
C GLU A 7 -32.14 5.57 -6.48
N ARG A 8 -31.75 5.20 -5.26
CA ARG A 8 -31.37 6.15 -4.21
C ARG A 8 -30.15 6.96 -4.62
N TYR A 9 -29.14 6.30 -5.18
CA TYR A 9 -27.95 6.97 -5.68
C TYR A 9 -28.26 7.95 -6.82
N LYS A 10 -29.14 7.59 -7.78
CA LYS A 10 -29.61 8.50 -8.84
C LYS A 10 -30.26 9.76 -8.26
N ARG A 11 -31.10 9.62 -7.22
CA ARG A 11 -31.69 10.77 -6.51
C ARG A 11 -30.64 11.66 -5.84
N ILE A 12 -29.58 11.04 -5.30
CA ILE A 12 -28.46 11.77 -4.70
C ILE A 12 -27.66 12.54 -5.75
N LEU A 13 -27.34 11.90 -6.88
CA LEU A 13 -26.69 12.56 -8.01
C LEU A 13 -27.52 13.71 -8.56
N GLY A 14 -28.84 13.52 -8.70
CA GLY A 14 -29.78 14.53 -9.17
C GLY A 14 -30.12 15.61 -8.13
N GLY A 15 -29.54 15.58 -6.93
CA GLY A 15 -29.75 16.59 -5.89
C GLY A 15 -31.09 16.55 -5.16
N THR A 16 -32.01 15.63 -5.52
CA THR A 16 -33.31 15.45 -4.85
C THR A 16 -33.18 14.78 -3.49
N GLN A 17 -32.03 14.15 -3.22
CA GLN A 17 -31.69 13.57 -1.93
C GLN A 17 -30.26 13.97 -1.55
N LYS A 18 -29.99 14.39 -0.31
CA LYS A 18 -28.64 14.87 0.07
C LYS A 18 -27.63 13.74 0.32
N ARG A 19 -28.09 12.63 0.91
CA ARG A 19 -27.23 11.52 1.37
C ARG A 19 -28.01 10.21 1.45
N PHE A 20 -27.29 9.08 1.56
CA PHE A 20 -27.91 7.79 1.88
C PHE A 20 -28.52 7.80 3.28
N SER A 21 -29.47 6.89 3.54
CA SER A 21 -29.97 6.67 4.90
C SER A 21 -28.84 6.18 5.81
N PRO A 22 -28.76 6.60 7.09
CA PRO A 22 -27.77 6.06 8.03
C PRO A 22 -27.79 4.52 8.10
N TYR A 23 -28.99 3.94 8.03
CA TYR A 23 -29.22 2.49 8.06
C TYR A 23 -28.96 1.78 6.72
N GLU A 24 -28.63 2.51 5.64
CA GLU A 24 -28.52 1.92 4.30
C GLU A 24 -27.40 0.88 4.19
N PHE A 25 -26.33 1.08 4.95
CA PHE A 25 -25.13 0.25 4.90
C PHE A 25 -24.89 -0.55 6.19
N GLU A 26 -25.81 -0.54 7.16
CA GLU A 26 -25.59 -1.24 8.43
C GLU A 26 -25.41 -2.75 8.27
N ASP A 27 -26.26 -3.38 7.45
CA ASP A 27 -26.20 -4.82 7.20
C ASP A 27 -24.91 -5.20 6.43
N MET A 28 -23.98 -5.82 7.16
CA MET A 28 -22.68 -6.24 6.63
C MET A 28 -22.79 -7.25 5.49
N GLN A 29 -23.83 -8.09 5.48
CA GLN A 29 -24.03 -9.11 4.45
C GLN A 29 -24.23 -8.46 3.07
N TYR A 30 -24.97 -7.35 3.01
CA TYR A 30 -25.28 -6.66 1.76
C TYR A 30 -24.47 -5.37 1.54
N ARG A 31 -23.79 -4.85 2.57
CA ARG A 31 -23.00 -3.61 2.49
C ARG A 31 -22.04 -3.64 1.31
N LYS A 32 -21.22 -4.70 1.22
CA LYS A 32 -20.23 -4.86 0.13
C LYS A 32 -20.89 -4.77 -1.24
N GLN A 33 -21.94 -5.56 -1.47
CA GLN A 33 -22.66 -5.57 -2.75
C GLN A 33 -23.26 -4.20 -3.09
N LYS A 34 -23.86 -3.51 -2.11
CA LYS A 34 -24.44 -2.17 -2.31
C LYS A 34 -23.38 -1.14 -2.69
N VAL A 35 -22.26 -1.09 -1.96
CA VAL A 35 -21.15 -0.19 -2.22
C VAL A 35 -20.57 -0.44 -3.62
N GLN A 36 -20.35 -1.70 -3.98
CA GLN A 36 -19.89 -2.06 -5.33
C GLN A 36 -20.88 -1.60 -6.41
N LEU A 37 -22.18 -1.80 -6.22
CA LEU A 37 -23.19 -1.37 -7.20
C LEU A 37 -23.21 0.15 -7.41
N VAL A 38 -23.06 0.93 -6.34
CA VAL A 38 -22.99 2.41 -6.45
C VAL A 38 -21.75 2.84 -7.24
N ILE A 39 -20.58 2.29 -6.90
CA ILE A 39 -19.32 2.62 -7.59
C ILE A 39 -19.39 2.21 -9.06
N ARG A 40 -19.87 1.00 -9.35
CA ARG A 40 -20.02 0.50 -10.74
C ARG A 40 -20.96 1.38 -11.55
N TYR A 41 -22.11 1.75 -10.99
CA TYR A 41 -23.04 2.65 -11.66
C TYR A 41 -22.40 4.01 -11.95
N ALA A 42 -21.67 4.58 -10.99
CA ALA A 42 -20.99 5.86 -11.18
C ALA A 42 -19.96 5.80 -12.34
N ILE A 43 -19.20 4.73 -12.42
CA ILE A 43 -18.17 4.55 -13.45
C ILE A 43 -18.78 4.25 -14.82
N GLU A 44 -19.63 3.23 -14.90
CA GLU A 44 -20.11 2.70 -16.17
C GLU A 44 -21.28 3.50 -16.76
N GLN A 45 -22.15 4.06 -15.92
CA GLN A 45 -23.41 4.66 -16.36
C GLN A 45 -23.41 6.19 -16.26
N VAL A 46 -22.52 6.78 -15.45
CA VAL A 46 -22.43 8.25 -15.31
C VAL A 46 -21.20 8.78 -16.04
N LYS A 47 -20.00 8.22 -15.77
CA LYS A 47 -18.77 8.61 -16.46
C LYS A 47 -18.60 7.94 -17.83
N MET A 48 -19.31 6.84 -18.08
CA MET A 48 -19.16 6.02 -19.29
C MET A 48 -17.73 5.50 -19.48
N TRP A 49 -17.05 5.18 -18.38
CA TRP A 49 -15.69 4.66 -18.37
C TRP A 49 -15.67 3.14 -18.21
N THR A 50 -14.64 2.50 -18.75
CA THR A 50 -14.32 1.12 -18.38
C THR A 50 -13.72 1.07 -16.97
N PRO A 51 -13.76 -0.08 -16.28
CA PRO A 51 -13.11 -0.26 -15.00
C PRO A 51 -11.60 0.08 -15.03
N GLU A 52 -10.91 -0.25 -16.12
CA GLU A 52 -9.49 0.03 -16.33
C GLU A 52 -9.24 1.54 -16.44
N GLN A 53 -10.02 2.24 -17.27
CA GLN A 53 -9.95 3.70 -17.39
C GLN A 53 -10.22 4.39 -16.05
N ALA A 54 -11.23 3.92 -15.31
CA ALA A 54 -11.55 4.46 -14.00
C ALA A 54 -10.41 4.25 -13.00
N ARG A 55 -9.72 3.10 -13.04
CA ARG A 55 -8.60 2.83 -12.14
C ARG A 55 -7.46 3.83 -12.32
N GLU A 56 -7.20 4.24 -13.57
CA GLU A 56 -6.11 5.15 -13.93
C GLU A 56 -6.48 6.63 -13.79
N LEU A 57 -7.72 6.99 -14.15
CA LEU A 57 -8.13 8.38 -14.33
C LEU A 57 -8.99 8.95 -13.19
N LEU A 58 -9.62 8.10 -12.36
CA LEU A 58 -10.50 8.58 -11.31
C LEU A 58 -9.72 9.44 -10.32
N SER A 59 -10.19 10.66 -10.11
CA SER A 59 -9.60 11.61 -9.18
C SER A 59 -10.48 11.84 -7.95
N MET A 60 -9.92 12.48 -6.92
CA MET A 60 -10.71 12.96 -5.77
C MET A 60 -11.80 13.97 -6.17
N GLN A 61 -11.61 14.70 -7.27
CA GLN A 61 -12.64 15.60 -7.81
C GLN A 61 -13.82 14.79 -8.36
N ASP A 62 -13.55 13.77 -9.18
CA ASP A 62 -14.59 12.86 -9.67
C ASP A 62 -15.33 12.18 -8.51
N VAL A 63 -14.62 11.74 -7.47
CA VAL A 63 -15.24 11.15 -6.27
C VAL A 63 -16.21 12.11 -5.57
N LYS A 64 -15.93 13.42 -5.59
CA LYS A 64 -16.84 14.45 -5.05
C LYS A 64 -18.03 14.69 -5.97
N GLU A 65 -17.78 14.86 -7.27
CA GLU A 65 -18.81 15.10 -8.29
C GLU A 65 -19.80 13.93 -8.37
N LEU A 66 -19.29 12.70 -8.40
CA LEU A 66 -20.05 11.46 -8.38
C LEU A 66 -20.62 11.12 -6.98
N LYS A 67 -20.44 11.98 -5.97
CA LYS A 67 -20.92 11.74 -4.60
C LYS A 67 -20.42 10.44 -3.96
N LEU A 68 -19.35 9.84 -4.47
CA LEU A 68 -18.74 8.60 -3.96
C LEU A 68 -18.06 8.80 -2.59
N HIS A 69 -17.71 10.04 -2.23
CA HIS A 69 -17.24 10.38 -0.88
C HIS A 69 -18.23 9.97 0.23
N LEU A 70 -19.54 9.85 -0.08
CA LEU A 70 -20.57 9.41 0.87
C LEU A 70 -20.50 7.91 1.22
N ILE A 71 -19.74 7.12 0.47
CA ILE A 71 -19.58 5.68 0.69
C ILE A 71 -18.11 5.26 0.86
N ARG A 72 -17.18 6.23 0.77
CA ARG A 72 -15.73 6.00 0.86
C ARG A 72 -15.34 5.35 2.19
N GLU A 73 -16.04 5.68 3.28
CA GLU A 73 -15.78 5.12 4.61
C GLU A 73 -16.01 3.59 4.71
N TYR A 74 -16.79 3.02 3.79
CA TYR A 74 -17.06 1.57 3.75
C TYR A 74 -16.03 0.79 2.92
N VAL A 75 -15.04 1.48 2.35
CA VAL A 75 -13.96 0.89 1.58
C VAL A 75 -12.64 1.21 2.27
N GLU A 76 -12.01 0.19 2.82
CA GLU A 76 -10.71 0.33 3.47
C GLU A 76 -9.62 0.59 2.41
N PRO A 77 -8.88 1.72 2.50
CA PRO A 77 -7.76 1.96 1.62
C PRO A 77 -6.60 1.00 1.95
N PRO A 78 -5.84 0.54 0.94
CA PRO A 78 -4.62 -0.22 1.20
C PRO A 78 -3.58 0.69 1.85
N ILE A 79 -2.67 0.11 2.63
CA ILE A 79 -1.65 0.86 3.40
C ILE A 79 -0.72 1.68 2.51
N GLU A 80 -0.56 1.29 1.24
CA GLU A 80 0.22 1.99 0.24
C GLU A 80 -0.47 3.29 -0.25
N ALA A 81 -1.80 3.39 -0.15
CA ALA A 81 -2.55 4.51 -0.71
C ALA A 81 -2.24 5.83 0.01
N LYS A 82 -2.03 6.89 -0.78
CA LYS A 82 -1.91 8.27 -0.30
C LYS A 82 -3.30 8.87 -0.03
N PRO A 83 -3.42 9.94 0.76
CA PRO A 83 -4.72 10.54 1.11
C PRO A 83 -5.62 10.91 -0.09
N GLN A 84 -5.00 11.30 -1.20
CA GLN A 84 -5.64 11.67 -2.47
C GLN A 84 -5.88 10.49 -3.43
N ASP A 85 -5.31 9.32 -3.15
CA ASP A 85 -5.48 8.17 -4.03
C ASP A 85 -6.89 7.61 -3.88
N VAL A 86 -7.51 7.24 -5.00
CA VAL A 86 -8.89 6.72 -5.03
C VAL A 86 -9.04 5.45 -5.87
N TYR A 87 -7.95 4.98 -6.49
CA TYR A 87 -7.93 3.75 -7.30
C TYR A 87 -8.48 2.55 -6.53
N TYR A 88 -8.31 2.52 -5.20
CA TYR A 88 -8.78 1.44 -4.35
C TYR A 88 -10.32 1.30 -4.32
N LEU A 89 -11.07 2.38 -4.61
CA LEU A 89 -12.52 2.31 -4.79
C LEU A 89 -12.87 1.46 -6.02
N VAL A 90 -12.08 1.58 -7.09
CA VAL A 90 -12.22 0.80 -8.31
C VAL A 90 -11.83 -0.65 -8.05
N ASP A 91 -10.69 -0.89 -7.40
CA ASP A 91 -10.24 -2.25 -7.04
C ASP A 91 -11.23 -2.99 -6.12
N TYR A 92 -11.95 -2.25 -5.28
CA TYR A 92 -13.02 -2.77 -4.43
C TYR A 92 -14.27 -3.13 -5.25
N ALA A 93 -14.66 -2.27 -6.20
CA ALA A 93 -15.79 -2.49 -7.09
C ALA A 93 -15.56 -3.61 -8.10
N TYR A 94 -14.32 -3.79 -8.56
CA TYR A 94 -13.93 -4.71 -9.63
C TYR A 94 -12.80 -5.63 -9.18
N PRO A 95 -13.11 -6.62 -8.33
CA PRO A 95 -12.07 -7.50 -7.76
C PRO A 95 -11.39 -8.40 -8.78
N TYR A 96 -11.95 -8.52 -10.00
CA TYR A 96 -11.39 -9.29 -11.12
C TYR A 96 -10.30 -8.55 -11.90
N LEU A 97 -10.11 -7.24 -11.68
CA LEU A 97 -9.05 -6.51 -12.35
C LEU A 97 -7.68 -7.06 -11.93
N PRO A 98 -6.71 -7.14 -12.85
CA PRO A 98 -5.35 -7.57 -12.52
C PRO A 98 -4.78 -6.70 -11.39
N LYS A 99 -4.28 -7.32 -10.32
CA LYS A 99 -3.68 -6.58 -9.19
C LYS A 99 -2.17 -6.77 -9.19
N PRO A 100 -1.41 -5.71 -8.83
CA PRO A 100 0.01 -5.89 -8.57
C PRO A 100 0.20 -6.90 -7.44
N THR A 101 1.27 -7.69 -7.53
CA THR A 101 1.68 -8.59 -6.45
C THR A 101 2.01 -7.78 -5.19
N GLU A 102 2.00 -8.42 -4.03
CA GLU A 102 2.39 -7.75 -2.78
C GLU A 102 3.82 -7.19 -2.88
N GLU A 103 4.75 -7.94 -3.47
CA GLU A 103 6.12 -7.47 -3.73
C GLU A 103 6.14 -6.20 -4.60
N GLN A 104 5.37 -6.15 -5.69
CA GLN A 104 5.29 -4.96 -6.54
C GLN A 104 4.76 -3.74 -5.78
N LYS A 105 3.76 -3.92 -4.91
CA LYS A 105 3.25 -2.82 -4.06
C LYS A 105 4.31 -2.33 -3.07
N ILE A 106 5.07 -3.24 -2.49
CA ILE A 106 6.15 -2.92 -1.55
C ILE A 106 7.25 -2.12 -2.25
N LEU A 107 7.70 -2.61 -3.40
CA LEU A 107 8.72 -1.95 -4.19
C LEU A 107 8.24 -0.59 -4.72
N TRP A 108 6.96 -0.46 -5.08
CA TRP A 108 6.39 0.83 -5.47
C TRP A 108 6.51 1.86 -4.34
N VAL A 109 6.08 1.53 -3.12
CA VAL A 109 6.23 2.44 -1.96
C VAL A 109 7.70 2.74 -1.69
N TYR A 110 8.56 1.72 -1.72
CA TYR A 110 9.99 1.92 -1.45
C TYR A 110 10.65 2.84 -2.49
N GLN A 111 10.33 2.66 -3.77
CA GLN A 111 10.79 3.51 -4.86
C GLN A 111 10.30 4.95 -4.71
N GLU A 112 9.04 5.18 -4.34
CA GLU A 112 8.54 6.54 -4.06
C GLU A 112 9.34 7.21 -2.93
N VAL A 113 9.71 6.47 -1.89
CA VAL A 113 10.51 6.98 -0.76
C VAL A 113 11.95 7.27 -1.18
N LEU A 114 12.56 6.40 -2.00
CA LEU A 114 13.90 6.60 -2.54
C LEU A 114 13.98 7.84 -3.45
N GLN A 115 12.96 8.04 -4.29
CA GLN A 115 12.88 9.17 -5.23
C GLN A 115 12.43 10.47 -4.57
N GLY A 116 11.99 10.43 -3.30
CA GLY A 116 11.50 11.60 -2.59
C GLY A 116 10.08 12.05 -3.00
N ILE A 117 9.38 11.27 -3.84
CA ILE A 117 7.96 11.45 -4.13
C ILE A 117 7.15 11.34 -2.83
N ARG A 118 7.54 10.39 -1.97
CA ARG A 118 7.01 10.22 -0.64
C ARG A 118 8.11 10.53 0.39
N ARG A 119 7.81 11.40 1.37
CA ARG A 119 8.80 11.82 2.37
C ARG A 119 9.19 10.69 3.35
N HIS A 120 8.23 9.86 3.73
CA HIS A 120 8.38 8.77 4.69
C HIS A 120 7.51 7.58 4.29
N PHE A 121 7.85 6.36 4.72
CA PHE A 121 6.96 5.21 4.58
C PHE A 121 5.59 5.48 5.23
N PRO A 122 4.52 4.78 4.80
CA PRO A 122 3.24 4.84 5.48
C PRO A 122 3.37 4.62 7.00
N PRO A 123 2.48 5.20 7.82
CA PRO A 123 2.43 4.88 9.24
C PRO A 123 2.28 3.37 9.47
N LEU A 124 3.03 2.83 10.42
CA LEU A 124 2.98 1.40 10.81
C LEU A 124 3.34 0.43 9.66
N TYR A 125 3.96 0.89 8.58
CA TYR A 125 4.19 0.09 7.37
C TYR A 125 5.00 -1.20 7.62
N PHE A 126 5.98 -1.12 8.50
CA PHE A 126 6.85 -2.22 8.89
C PHE A 126 6.43 -2.90 10.19
N GLN A 127 5.25 -2.59 10.73
CA GLN A 127 4.74 -3.28 11.93
C GLN A 127 4.00 -4.57 11.56
N SER A 128 3.93 -5.50 12.51
CA SER A 128 3.39 -6.87 12.37
C SER A 128 4.24 -7.79 11.50
N VAL A 129 3.87 -9.08 11.48
CA VAL A 129 4.48 -10.11 10.62
C VAL A 129 4.52 -9.68 9.15
N LYS A 130 3.44 -9.06 8.65
CA LYS A 130 3.44 -8.52 7.28
C LYS A 130 4.47 -7.41 7.11
N GLY A 131 4.67 -6.58 8.12
CA GLY A 131 5.66 -5.50 8.11
C GLY A 131 7.09 -6.02 8.01
N GLU A 132 7.41 -7.12 8.68
CA GLU A 132 8.69 -7.82 8.58
C GLU A 132 8.93 -8.36 7.16
N GLU A 133 7.91 -8.95 6.53
CA GLU A 133 7.98 -9.36 5.12
C GLU A 133 8.29 -8.17 4.19
N ARG A 134 7.63 -7.02 4.40
CA ARG A 134 7.93 -5.79 3.65
C ARG A 134 9.36 -5.30 3.87
N ALA A 135 9.82 -5.34 5.11
CA ALA A 135 11.20 -4.95 5.46
C ALA A 135 12.22 -5.81 4.72
N LYS A 136 11.99 -7.13 4.67
CA LYS A 136 12.84 -8.09 3.95
C LYS A 136 12.86 -7.81 2.45
N VAL A 137 11.72 -7.58 1.83
CA VAL A 137 11.63 -7.24 0.39
C VAL A 137 12.40 -5.94 0.08
N CYS A 138 12.19 -4.89 0.87
CA CYS A 138 12.91 -3.62 0.70
C CYS A 138 14.44 -3.80 0.85
N PHE A 139 14.87 -4.54 1.87
CA PHE A 139 16.30 -4.79 2.11
C PHE A 139 16.93 -5.66 1.00
N GLN A 140 16.22 -6.69 0.54
CA GLN A 140 16.64 -7.52 -0.60
C GLN A 140 16.83 -6.69 -1.86
N TYR A 141 15.87 -5.82 -2.18
CA TYR A 141 15.95 -4.91 -3.31
C TYR A 141 17.14 -3.96 -3.18
N MET A 142 17.36 -3.38 -1.99
CA MET A 142 18.53 -2.54 -1.74
C MET A 142 19.84 -3.28 -2.04
N CYS A 143 20.00 -4.49 -1.50
CA CYS A 143 21.22 -5.27 -1.66
C CYS A 143 21.45 -5.69 -3.12
N ARG A 144 20.45 -6.30 -3.76
CA ARG A 144 20.59 -6.87 -5.11
C ARG A 144 20.53 -5.83 -6.20
N GLU A 145 19.57 -4.91 -6.13
CA GLU A 145 19.31 -3.99 -7.23
C GLU A 145 20.07 -2.67 -7.13
N LEU A 146 20.21 -2.12 -5.92
CA LEU A 146 20.85 -0.81 -5.73
C LEU A 146 22.34 -0.92 -5.42
N MET A 147 22.73 -1.91 -4.62
CA MET A 147 24.11 -2.13 -4.22
C MET A 147 24.84 -3.17 -5.08
N LYS A 148 24.11 -3.93 -5.90
CA LYS A 148 24.65 -5.00 -6.75
C LYS A 148 25.48 -6.01 -5.96
N VAL A 149 24.97 -6.42 -4.80
CA VAL A 149 25.55 -7.50 -3.99
C VAL A 149 25.17 -8.83 -4.62
N ASP A 150 26.17 -9.55 -5.14
CA ASP A 150 25.97 -10.84 -5.80
C ASP A 150 25.74 -11.98 -4.78
N ASP A 151 26.51 -11.98 -3.68
CA ASP A 151 26.42 -12.98 -2.62
C ASP A 151 26.02 -12.31 -1.28
N LEU A 152 24.91 -12.77 -0.70
CA LEU A 152 24.45 -12.31 0.62
C LEU A 152 25.45 -12.61 1.74
N ARG A 153 26.39 -13.55 1.53
CA ARG A 153 27.49 -13.83 2.48
C ARG A 153 28.50 -12.68 2.58
N ASP A 154 28.45 -11.70 1.69
CA ASP A 154 29.24 -10.47 1.82
C ASP A 154 28.59 -9.42 2.73
N LEU A 155 27.33 -9.60 3.14
CA LEU A 155 26.64 -8.66 4.04
C LEU A 155 27.40 -8.43 5.37
N PRO A 156 27.96 -9.46 6.04
CA PRO A 156 28.78 -9.23 7.24
C PRO A 156 29.98 -8.30 7.00
N LYS A 157 30.65 -8.40 5.84
CA LYS A 157 31.76 -7.49 5.49
C LYS A 157 31.29 -6.06 5.21
N ILE A 158 30.09 -5.92 4.64
CA ILE A 158 29.51 -4.63 4.26
C ILE A 158 28.95 -3.90 5.50
N PHE A 159 28.28 -4.64 6.38
CA PHE A 159 27.53 -4.13 7.53
C PHE A 159 28.20 -4.36 8.89
N GLY A 160 29.34 -5.05 8.93
CA GLY A 160 30.06 -5.34 10.19
C GLY A 160 30.53 -4.10 10.93
N LYS A 161 30.83 -3.01 10.21
CA LYS A 161 31.13 -1.71 10.83
C LYS A 161 29.85 -0.91 11.04
N THR A 162 29.45 -0.75 12.30
CA THR A 162 28.22 -0.06 12.73
C THR A 162 27.99 1.29 12.05
N GLU A 163 29.00 2.17 12.01
CA GLU A 163 28.86 3.49 11.37
C GLU A 163 28.58 3.40 9.87
N ARG A 164 29.27 2.49 9.17
CA ARG A 164 29.06 2.24 7.74
C ARG A 164 27.67 1.67 7.49
N ALA A 165 27.24 0.70 8.31
CA ALA A 165 25.92 0.10 8.22
C ALA A 165 24.82 1.18 8.34
N TYR A 166 24.86 2.02 9.37
CA TYR A 166 23.90 3.10 9.53
C TYR A 166 23.96 4.14 8.40
N ALA A 167 25.16 4.46 7.89
CA ALA A 167 25.29 5.37 6.75
C ALA A 167 24.63 4.80 5.48
N LEU A 168 24.81 3.52 5.20
CA LEU A 168 24.15 2.82 4.08
C LEU A 168 22.64 2.81 4.25
N LEU A 169 22.14 2.43 5.43
CA LEU A 169 20.71 2.41 5.70
C LEU A 169 20.08 3.80 5.60
N ARG A 170 20.77 4.87 5.99
CA ARG A 170 20.30 6.25 5.75
C ARG A 170 20.27 6.60 4.27
N LYS A 171 21.34 6.28 3.54
CA LYS A 171 21.46 6.55 2.09
C LYS A 171 20.27 5.93 1.33
N TYR A 172 19.93 4.69 1.66
CA TYR A 172 18.85 3.95 1.00
C TYR A 172 17.52 3.99 1.76
N LYS A 173 17.34 4.94 2.68
CA LYS A 173 16.09 5.20 3.42
C LYS A 173 15.57 4.05 4.29
N LEU A 174 16.38 3.03 4.60
CA LEU A 174 16.02 1.89 5.43
C LEU A 174 16.49 1.98 6.89
N LYS A 175 17.09 3.10 7.33
CA LYS A 175 17.45 3.27 8.76
C LYS A 175 16.24 3.08 9.69
N ILE A 176 15.05 3.42 9.22
CA ILE A 176 13.79 3.24 9.95
C ILE A 176 13.60 1.80 10.46
N LEU A 177 14.10 0.78 9.75
CA LEU A 177 13.98 -0.61 10.18
C LEU A 177 14.67 -0.84 11.54
N VAL A 178 15.84 -0.24 11.75
CA VAL A 178 16.55 -0.32 13.03
C VAL A 178 15.97 0.65 14.07
N ASP A 179 15.24 1.68 13.64
CA ASP A 179 14.60 2.61 14.58
C ASP A 179 13.27 2.06 15.11
N THR A 180 12.65 1.09 14.43
CA THR A 180 11.28 0.65 14.74
C THR A 180 11.08 -0.86 14.90
N LEU A 181 11.95 -1.69 14.30
CA LEU A 181 11.75 -3.14 14.21
C LEU A 181 12.92 -3.94 14.79
N TYR A 182 14.15 -3.45 14.64
CA TYR A 182 15.36 -4.17 15.02
C TYR A 182 16.22 -3.39 16.01
N PHE A 183 17.03 -4.07 16.81
CA PHE A 183 17.92 -3.42 17.77
C PHE A 183 19.22 -2.87 17.15
N SER A 184 19.67 -3.47 16.04
CA SER A 184 20.90 -3.10 15.36
C SER A 184 20.90 -3.58 13.90
N PRO A 185 21.84 -3.10 13.05
CA PRO A 185 22.01 -3.65 11.70
C PRO A 185 22.38 -5.14 11.68
N PHE A 186 23.13 -5.62 12.70
CA PHE A 186 23.44 -7.03 12.88
C PHE A 186 22.15 -7.82 13.10
N ASP A 187 21.37 -7.43 14.11
CA ASP A 187 20.08 -8.04 14.48
C ASP A 187 19.14 -8.14 13.28
N MET A 188 18.96 -7.03 12.54
CA MET A 188 18.17 -6.98 11.31
C MET A 188 18.63 -8.01 10.25
N ILE A 189 19.94 -8.11 10.00
CA ILE A 189 20.45 -9.00 8.95
C ILE A 189 20.32 -10.46 9.39
N THR A 190 20.62 -10.78 10.64
CA THR A 190 20.54 -12.14 11.16
C THR A 190 19.11 -12.62 11.35
N ASP A 191 18.15 -11.72 11.58
CA ASP A 191 16.73 -12.05 11.56
C ASP A 191 16.25 -12.38 10.12
N MET A 192 16.61 -11.52 9.16
CA MET A 192 16.23 -11.74 7.75
C MET A 192 16.91 -12.94 7.11
N TYR A 193 18.16 -13.25 7.53
CA TYR A 193 19.04 -14.31 7.04
C TYR A 193 19.72 -15.05 8.20
N PRO A 194 19.02 -15.99 8.86
CA PRO A 194 19.54 -16.72 10.03
C PRO A 194 20.86 -17.44 9.78
N GLU A 195 21.15 -17.85 8.54
CA GLU A 195 22.41 -18.47 8.14
C GLU A 195 23.64 -17.55 8.32
N LEU A 196 23.44 -16.24 8.44
CA LEU A 196 24.50 -15.26 8.66
C LEU A 196 24.75 -14.98 10.15
N ALA A 197 24.03 -15.60 11.08
CA ALA A 197 24.18 -15.38 12.52
C ALA A 197 25.49 -15.97 13.11
N VAL A 198 26.33 -16.61 12.29
CA VAL A 198 27.59 -17.22 12.72
C VAL A 198 28.60 -16.12 13.10
N PRO A 199 29.09 -16.05 14.37
CA PRO A 199 29.95 -14.96 14.84
C PRO A 199 31.22 -14.74 14.02
N SER A 200 31.85 -15.82 13.54
CA SER A 200 33.09 -15.77 12.75
C SER A 200 32.96 -15.06 11.40
N LEU A 201 31.73 -14.83 10.91
CA LEU A 201 31.49 -14.04 9.71
C LEU A 201 31.60 -12.53 9.95
N TRP A 202 31.47 -12.09 11.21
CA TRP A 202 31.36 -10.68 11.61
C TRP A 202 32.61 -10.16 12.34
N GLU A 203 33.60 -11.02 12.55
CA GLU A 203 34.90 -10.61 13.08
C GLU A 203 35.64 -9.75 12.03
N ASP A 204 36.14 -8.58 12.45
CA ASP A 204 36.91 -7.68 11.60
C ASP A 204 38.13 -8.44 11.02
N ARG A 205 38.14 -8.66 9.69
CA ARG A 205 39.32 -9.05 8.93
C ARG A 205 39.98 -7.83 8.32
#